data_AF-A0A927B164-F1
#
_entry.id   AF-A0A927B164-F1
#
_cell.length_a   1.000
_cell.length_b   1.000
_cell.length_c   1.000
_cell.angle_alpha   90.00
_cell.angle_beta   90.00
_cell.angle_gamma   90.00
#
_symmetry.space_group_name_H-M   'P 1'
#
loop_
_entity.id
_entity.type
_entity.pdbx_description
1 polymer ?
#
loop_
_entity_poly.entity_id
_entity_poly.type
_entity_poly.pdbx_seq_one_letter_code
_entity_poly.pdbx_strand_id
1 'polypeptide(L)'
;MKIVTYESLQAEHAWMIVADQLQQRNNMLAKGISHMERNATGLPMASRLMMLRYHLKMSVRQLTQEARQQRYSVQLDSQLAEQWRHVHQLLFLLRQIDTELGRATNESQTLRSWLESLEARVYRSALVHLN
;
A
#
# COMPACT_ATOMS: atom_id res chain seq x y z
N MET A 1 -33.84 -3.52 4.32
CA MET A 1 -32.71 -4.19 5.02
C MET A 1 -31.68 -4.57 3.97
N LYS A 2 -30.41 -4.15 4.11
CA LYS A 2 -29.33 -4.68 3.25
C LYS A 2 -29.09 -6.13 3.68
N ILE A 3 -29.18 -7.07 2.74
CA ILE A 3 -28.83 -8.46 2.99
C ILE A 3 -27.30 -8.51 3.02
N VAL A 4 -26.73 -8.64 4.21
CA VAL A 4 -25.28 -8.83 4.40
C VAL A 4 -25.01 -10.31 4.25
N THR A 5 -24.27 -10.69 3.20
CA THR A 5 -23.84 -12.08 2.99
C THR A 5 -22.46 -12.30 3.61
N TYR A 6 -22.15 -13.55 3.97
CA TYR A 6 -20.82 -13.90 4.46
C TYR A 6 -19.71 -13.50 3.47
N GLU A 7 -19.94 -13.70 2.18
CA GLU A 7 -18.99 -13.33 1.12
C GLU A 7 -18.79 -11.80 1.04
N SER A 8 -19.84 -11.01 1.28
CA SER A 8 -19.71 -9.54 1.31
C SER A 8 -18.86 -9.06 2.49
N LEU A 9 -18.95 -9.72 3.65
CA LEU A 9 -18.08 -9.45 4.80
C LEU A 9 -16.64 -9.84 4.52
N GLN A 10 -16.40 -10.95 3.82
CA GLN A 10 -15.06 -11.35 3.41
C GLN A 10 -14.43 -10.34 2.46
N ALA A 11 -15.17 -9.85 1.47
CA ALA A 11 -14.68 -8.83 0.55
C ALA A 11 -14.36 -7.51 1.26
N GLU A 12 -15.19 -7.10 2.24
CA GLU A 12 -14.93 -5.91 3.06
C GLU A 12 -13.69 -6.08 3.95
N HIS A 13 -13.52 -7.25 4.58
CA HIS A 13 -12.32 -7.57 5.36
C HIS A 13 -11.06 -7.58 4.49
N ALA A 14 -11.13 -8.18 3.29
CA ALA A 14 -10.02 -8.18 2.34
C ALA A 14 -9.67 -6.77 1.87
N TRP A 15 -10.67 -5.92 1.61
CA TRP A 15 -10.46 -4.50 1.32
C TRP A 15 -9.68 -3.82 2.45
N MET A 16 -10.12 -4.00 3.69
CA MET A 16 -9.50 -3.38 4.87
C MET A 16 -8.01 -3.77 4.98
N ILE A 17 -7.69 -5.06 4.85
CA ILE A 17 -6.31 -5.55 4.91
C ILE A 17 -5.44 -4.91 3.82
N VAL A 18 -5.91 -4.96 2.56
CA VAL A 18 -5.12 -4.45 1.44
C VAL A 18 -4.95 -2.93 1.53
N ALA A 19 -5.97 -2.21 1.98
CA ALA A 19 -5.91 -0.77 2.20
C ALA A 19 -4.88 -0.40 3.29
N ASP A 20 -4.85 -1.14 4.39
CA ASP A 20 -3.85 -0.94 5.45
C ASP A 20 -2.43 -1.18 4.92
N GLN A 21 -2.20 -2.26 4.17
CA GLN A 21 -0.89 -2.55 3.56
C GLN A 21 -0.45 -1.44 2.59
N LEU A 22 -1.35 -0.93 1.74
CA LEU A 22 -1.07 0.21 0.87
C LEU A 22 -0.73 1.48 1.66
N GLN A 23 -1.42 1.73 2.78
CA GLN A 23 -1.11 2.85 3.67
C GLN A 23 0.26 2.69 4.33
N GLN A 24 0.60 1.48 4.77
CA GLN A 24 1.93 1.17 5.31
C GLN A 24 3.02 1.44 4.26
N ARG A 25 2.82 1.05 3.00
CA ARG A 25 3.76 1.36 1.91
C ARG A 25 3.88 2.85 1.63
N ASN A 26 2.77 3.59 1.61
CA ASN A 26 2.80 5.05 1.48
C ASN A 26 3.61 5.71 2.62
N ASN A 27 3.47 5.23 3.85
CA ASN A 27 4.23 5.72 5.00
C ASN A 27 5.72 5.37 4.88
N MET A 28 6.04 4.15 4.42
CA MET A 28 7.41 3.70 4.18
C MET A 28 8.09 4.56 3.11
N LEU A 29 7.42 4.80 1.98
CA LEU A 29 7.91 5.68 0.92
C LEU A 29 8.15 7.10 1.44
N ALA A 30 7.23 7.66 2.23
CA ALA A 30 7.40 8.98 2.82
C ALA A 30 8.66 9.07 3.70
N LYS A 31 8.86 8.08 4.58
CA LYS A 31 10.05 8.04 5.45
C LYS A 31 11.33 7.81 4.63
N GLY A 32 11.26 7.00 3.57
CA GLY A 32 12.39 6.72 2.68
C GLY A 32 12.84 7.96 1.92
N ILE A 33 11.89 8.73 1.37
CA ILE A 33 12.16 10.04 0.74
C ILE A 33 12.90 10.94 1.73
N SER A 34 12.33 11.17 2.92
CA SER A 34 12.94 12.03 3.94
C SER A 34 14.31 11.53 4.44
N HIS A 35 14.60 10.24 4.32
CA HIS A 35 15.91 9.70 4.64
C HIS A 35 16.91 9.97 3.51
N MET A 36 16.51 9.73 2.26
CA MET A 36 17.36 9.95 1.08
C MET A 36 17.67 11.43 0.83
N GLU A 37 16.75 12.33 1.14
CA GLU A 37 16.93 13.79 0.97
C GLU A 37 18.02 14.39 1.87
N ARG A 38 18.46 13.67 2.92
CA ARG A 38 19.46 14.19 3.86
C ARG A 38 20.84 14.35 3.22
N ASN A 39 21.13 13.63 2.15
CA ASN A 39 22.42 13.61 1.48
C ASN A 39 22.24 13.90 -0.01
N ALA A 40 23.12 14.73 -0.60
CA ALA A 40 23.03 15.08 -2.02
C ALA A 40 23.08 13.86 -2.97
N THR A 41 23.86 12.84 -2.61
CA THR A 41 23.95 11.57 -3.36
C THR A 41 22.67 10.74 -3.33
N GLY A 42 21.79 10.98 -2.36
CA GLY A 42 20.49 10.30 -2.23
C GLY A 42 19.36 10.97 -3.02
N LEU A 43 19.55 12.20 -3.51
CA LEU A 43 18.49 12.97 -4.19
C LEU A 43 17.88 12.27 -5.42
N PRO A 44 18.64 11.59 -6.30
CA PRO A 44 18.04 10.85 -7.42
C PRO A 44 17.09 9.75 -6.94
N MET A 45 17.47 9.03 -5.88
CA MET A 45 16.63 7.98 -5.29
C MET A 45 15.41 8.59 -4.57
N ALA A 46 15.59 9.70 -3.84
CA ALA A 46 14.48 10.42 -3.22
C ALA A 46 13.41 10.83 -4.26
N SER A 47 13.83 11.38 -5.40
CA SER A 47 12.94 11.75 -6.50
C SER A 47 12.19 10.53 -7.06
N ARG A 48 12.87 9.41 -7.26
CA ARG A 48 12.22 8.15 -7.70
C ARG A 48 11.15 7.68 -6.71
N LEU A 49 11.47 7.66 -5.42
CA LEU A 49 10.51 7.27 -4.37
C LEU A 49 9.34 8.25 -4.29
N MET A 50 9.58 9.55 -4.54
CA MET A 50 8.53 10.57 -4.59
C MET A 50 7.56 10.34 -5.75
N MET A 51 8.07 10.02 -6.94
CA MET A 51 7.23 9.62 -8.07
C MET A 51 6.41 8.36 -7.75
N LEU A 52 7.05 7.33 -7.20
CA LEU A 52 6.36 6.10 -6.80
C LEU A 52 5.24 6.37 -5.78
N ARG A 53 5.51 7.19 -4.77
CA ARG A 53 4.53 7.61 -3.77
C ARG A 53 3.38 8.41 -4.38
N TYR A 54 3.67 9.30 -5.33
CA TYR A 54 2.65 10.05 -6.04
C TYR A 54 1.70 9.11 -6.80
N HIS A 55 2.26 8.16 -7.57
CA HIS A 55 1.46 7.17 -8.29
C HIS A 55 0.58 6.34 -7.36
N LEU A 56 1.14 5.84 -6.25
CA LEU A 56 0.37 5.13 -5.23
C LEU A 56 -0.84 5.96 -4.75
N LYS A 57 -0.61 7.21 -4.33
CA LYS A 57 -1.68 8.06 -3.81
C LYS A 57 -2.76 8.34 -4.86
N MET A 58 -2.36 8.56 -6.11
CA MET A 58 -3.30 8.85 -7.20
C MET A 58 -4.11 7.62 -7.57
N SER A 59 -3.48 6.45 -7.71
CA SER A 59 -4.16 5.19 -8.02
C SER A 59 -5.13 4.79 -6.90
N VAL A 60 -4.76 4.90 -5.63
CA VAL A 60 -5.67 4.63 -4.50
C VAL A 60 -6.86 5.58 -4.52
N ARG A 61 -6.63 6.88 -4.76
CA ARG A 61 -7.71 7.87 -4.85
C ARG A 61 -8.68 7.52 -5.98
N GLN A 62 -8.16 7.18 -7.15
CA GLN A 62 -8.97 6.81 -8.31
C GLN A 62 -9.80 5.55 -8.02
N LEU A 63 -9.17 4.46 -7.57
CA LEU A 63 -9.86 3.20 -7.26
C LEU A 63 -10.93 3.38 -6.18
N THR A 64 -10.66 4.23 -5.18
CA THR A 64 -11.65 4.56 -4.14
C THR A 64 -12.83 5.36 -4.70
N GLN A 65 -12.58 6.28 -5.64
CA GLN A 65 -13.64 7.04 -6.30
C GLN A 65 -14.52 6.13 -7.17
N GLU A 66 -13.91 5.27 -7.97
CA GLU A 66 -14.62 4.28 -8.80
C GLU A 66 -15.52 3.39 -7.94
N ALA A 67 -15.00 2.84 -6.85
CA ALA A 67 -15.77 1.99 -5.94
C ALA A 67 -16.93 2.70 -5.24
N ARG A 68 -16.84 4.03 -5.05
CA ARG A 68 -17.95 4.83 -4.48
C ARG A 68 -19.04 5.11 -5.50
N GLN A 69 -18.67 5.37 -6.76
CA GLN A 69 -19.63 5.67 -7.83
C GLN A 69 -20.48 4.44 -8.18
N GLN A 70 -19.92 3.23 -8.11
CA GLN A 70 -20.61 1.99 -8.50
C GLN A 70 -21.69 1.52 -7.50
N ARG A 71 -21.67 2.00 -6.24
CA ARG A 71 -22.68 1.62 -5.23
C ARG A 71 -24.12 2.01 -5.58
N TYR A 72 -24.35 2.81 -6.62
CA TYR A 72 -25.66 3.38 -6.95
C TYR A 72 -26.41 2.68 -8.10
N SER A 73 -25.82 1.72 -8.83
CA SER A 73 -26.43 1.26 -10.10
C SER A 73 -26.58 -0.24 -10.33
N VAL A 74 -26.37 -1.13 -9.35
CA VAL A 74 -26.13 -2.56 -9.68
C VAL A 74 -26.95 -3.54 -8.82
N GLN A 75 -27.43 -4.63 -9.43
CA GLN A 75 -28.08 -5.77 -8.77
C GLN A 75 -27.13 -6.45 -7.76
N LEU A 76 -27.67 -7.14 -6.75
CA LEU A 76 -26.93 -7.70 -5.61
C LEU A 76 -25.77 -8.64 -5.99
N ASP A 77 -25.96 -9.57 -6.93
CA ASP A 77 -24.90 -10.53 -7.31
C ASP A 77 -23.73 -9.85 -8.03
N SER A 78 -24.04 -8.88 -8.89
CA SER A 78 -23.06 -8.04 -9.57
C SER A 78 -22.30 -7.12 -8.61
N GLN A 79 -22.90 -6.76 -7.48
CA GLN A 79 -22.25 -5.95 -6.45
C GLN A 79 -21.09 -6.67 -5.76
N LEU A 80 -21.23 -7.97 -5.48
CA LEU A 80 -20.17 -8.77 -4.85
C LEU A 80 -18.97 -8.97 -5.81
N ALA A 81 -19.25 -9.26 -7.08
CA ALA A 81 -18.22 -9.38 -8.10
C ALA A 81 -17.41 -8.08 -8.25
N GLU A 82 -18.09 -6.93 -8.20
CA GLU A 82 -17.44 -5.61 -8.22
C GLU A 82 -16.58 -5.35 -6.98
N GLN A 83 -17.07 -5.71 -5.78
CA GLN A 83 -16.27 -5.61 -4.55
C GLN A 83 -14.96 -6.39 -4.68
N TRP A 84 -15.03 -7.65 -5.13
CA TRP A 84 -13.85 -8.48 -5.35
C TRP A 84 -12.93 -7.92 -6.43
N ARG A 85 -13.49 -7.39 -7.53
CA ARG A 85 -12.70 -6.72 -8.58
C ARG A 85 -11.89 -5.58 -7.98
N HIS A 86 -12.48 -4.74 -7.13
CA HIS A 86 -11.75 -3.64 -6.49
C HIS A 86 -10.67 -4.13 -5.52
N VAL A 87 -10.96 -5.15 -4.72
CA VAL A 87 -9.94 -5.77 -3.85
C VAL A 87 -8.75 -6.25 -4.68
N HIS A 88 -9.01 -6.92 -5.81
CA HIS A 88 -7.94 -7.37 -6.71
C HIS A 88 -7.16 -6.21 -7.34
N GLN A 89 -7.83 -5.11 -7.73
CA GLN A 89 -7.14 -3.92 -8.24
C GLN A 89 -6.21 -3.30 -7.19
N LEU A 90 -6.67 -3.18 -5.94
CA LEU A 90 -5.85 -2.68 -4.83
C LEU A 90 -4.67 -3.62 -4.55
N LEU A 91 -4.90 -4.94 -4.58
CA LEU A 91 -3.85 -5.95 -4.37
C LEU A 91 -2.80 -5.91 -5.48
N PHE A 92 -3.23 -5.73 -6.73
CA PHE A 92 -2.33 -5.59 -7.86
C PHE A 92 -1.47 -4.33 -7.72
N LEU A 93 -2.08 -3.20 -7.35
CA LEU A 93 -1.35 -1.96 -7.06
C LEU A 93 -0.31 -2.18 -5.96
N LEU A 94 -0.67 -2.86 -4.88
CA LEU A 94 0.27 -3.17 -3.80
C LEU A 94 1.49 -3.96 -4.30
N ARG A 95 1.26 -5.01 -5.09
CA ARG A 95 2.34 -5.81 -5.68
C ARG A 95 3.23 -5.01 -6.62
N GLN A 96 2.65 -4.08 -7.39
CA GLN A 96 3.42 -3.18 -8.24
C GLN A 96 4.32 -2.25 -7.42
N ILE A 97 3.78 -1.65 -6.35
CA ILE A 97 4.57 -0.82 -5.43
C ILE A 97 5.69 -1.62 -4.78
N ASP A 98 5.40 -2.84 -4.31
CA ASP A 98 6.41 -3.71 -3.71
C ASP A 98 7.51 -4.09 -4.70
N THR A 99 7.15 -4.35 -5.96
CA THR A 99 8.12 -4.65 -7.02
C THR A 99 9.02 -3.44 -7.31
N GLU A 100 8.45 -2.25 -7.48
CA GLU A 100 9.22 -1.04 -7.75
C GLU A 100 10.07 -0.60 -6.56
N LEU A 101 9.56 -0.76 -5.34
CA LEU A 101 10.34 -0.55 -4.13
C LEU A 101 11.50 -1.56 -4.06
N GLY A 102 11.25 -2.84 -4.34
CA GLY A 102 12.28 -3.87 -4.43
C GLY A 102 13.38 -3.50 -5.44
N ARG A 103 13.02 -3.01 -6.62
CA ARG A 103 13.98 -2.50 -7.62
C ARG A 103 14.80 -1.32 -7.07
N ALA A 104 14.13 -0.33 -6.47
CA ALA A 104 14.82 0.81 -5.84
C ALA A 104 15.80 0.37 -4.74
N THR A 105 15.45 -0.64 -3.95
CA THR A 105 16.35 -1.21 -2.92
C THR A 105 17.51 -2.00 -3.52
N ASN A 106 17.31 -2.65 -4.66
CA ASN A 106 18.38 -3.37 -5.35
C ASN A 106 19.42 -2.39 -5.94
N GLU A 107 18.97 -1.21 -6.36
CA GLU A 107 19.82 -0.18 -6.96
C GLU A 107 20.49 0.76 -5.93
N SER A 108 19.91 0.93 -4.74
CA SER A 108 20.46 1.80 -3.68
C SER A 108 20.78 1.04 -2.40
N GLN A 109 22.09 0.85 -2.16
CA GLN A 109 22.59 0.25 -0.92
C GLN A 109 22.20 1.07 0.33
N THR A 110 22.19 2.40 0.22
CA THR A 110 21.78 3.30 1.30
C THR A 110 20.31 3.09 1.66
N LEU A 111 19.43 2.95 0.66
CA LEU A 111 18.02 2.69 0.90
C LEU A 111 17.80 1.29 1.50
N ARG A 112 18.51 0.28 0.98
CA ARG A 112 18.44 -1.10 1.48
C ARG A 112 18.82 -1.19 2.96
N SER A 113 20.01 -0.70 3.30
CA SER A 113 20.51 -0.70 4.68
C SER A 113 19.58 0.05 5.65
N TRP A 114 18.97 1.15 5.18
CA TRP A 114 17.98 1.87 5.98
C TRP A 114 16.71 1.05 6.23
N LEU A 115 16.16 0.37 5.22
CA LEU A 115 14.98 -0.50 5.38
C LEU A 115 15.24 -1.65 6.33
N GLU A 116 16.37 -2.35 6.17
CA GLU A 116 16.79 -3.42 7.10
C GLU A 116 16.88 -2.90 8.55
N SER A 117 17.36 -1.66 8.74
CA SER A 117 17.42 -1.03 10.07
C SER A 117 16.05 -0.72 10.68
N LEU A 118 15.01 -0.56 9.86
CA LEU A 118 13.64 -0.34 10.32
C LEU A 118 13.01 -1.66 10.75
N GLU A 119 13.18 -2.72 9.96
CA GLU A 119 12.68 -4.06 10.29
C GLU A 119 13.31 -4.58 11.58
N ALA A 120 14.62 -4.39 11.76
CA ALA A 120 15.32 -4.73 12.99
C ALA A 120 14.78 -3.95 14.21
N ARG A 121 14.38 -2.69 14.04
CA ARG A 121 13.81 -1.86 15.13
C ARG A 121 12.40 -2.32 15.53
N VAL A 122 11.57 -2.68 14.56
CA VAL A 122 10.23 -3.24 14.83
C VAL A 122 10.35 -4.55 15.61
N TYR A 123 11.26 -5.44 15.19
CA TYR A 123 11.50 -6.71 15.86
C TYR A 123 11.98 -6.52 17.32
N ARG A 124 12.93 -5.60 17.57
CA ARG A 124 13.37 -5.27 18.93
C ARG A 124 12.26 -4.70 19.80
N SER A 125 11.42 -3.82 19.26
CA SER A 125 10.29 -3.25 20.02
C SER A 125 9.27 -4.30 20.42
N ALA A 126 8.97 -5.26 19.55
CA ALA A 126 8.01 -6.33 19.84
C ALA A 126 8.52 -7.27 20.96
N LEU A 127 9.82 -7.58 20.97
CA LEU A 127 10.43 -8.41 22.00
C LEU A 127 10.44 -7.75 23.39
N VAL A 128 10.51 -6.42 23.47
CA VAL A 128 10.46 -5.69 24.75
C VAL A 128 9.06 -5.79 25.41
N HIS A 129 8.00 -6.05 24.63
CA HIS A 129 6.65 -6.23 25.15
C HIS A 129 6.32 -7.69 25.53
N LEU A 130 7.26 -8.62 25.35
CA LEU A 130 7.08 -10.05 25.62
C LEU A 130 7.84 -10.54 26.87
N ASN A 131 8.53 -9.64 27.57
CA ASN A 131 9.21 -9.89 28.86
C ASN A 131 8.56 -9.05 29.96
#